data_AF-X0W4G5-F1
#
_entry.id   AF-X0W4G5-F1
#
_cell.length_a   1.000
_cell.length_b   1.000
_cell.length_c   1.000
_cell.angle_alpha   90.00
_cell.angle_beta   90.00
_cell.angle_gamma   90.00
#
_symmetry.space_group_name_H-M   'P 1'
#
loop_
_entity.id
_entity.type
_entity.pdbx_description
1 polymer ?
#
loop_
_entity_poly.entity_id
_entity_poly.type
_entity_poly.pdbx_seq_one_letter_code
_entity_poly.pdbx_strand_id
1 'polypeptide(L)'
;AYPVDYQTHKGEANLRLYFKEVSPTNIEEAEYFWPSGESKYSNQQYLDWKQSEHAKVGVVCATCHSVHQSRTGITANVDASNLLMAIRSKTRLFEDRLCKSCHTTVQYRSVHRIHTFGSCVRCHMPRVASIGEAGDAHSHTFRFMFPEATLKAGGLDKQPNACNSCHHHKNSPVDAMVGFLEAAKKNDMPKPFLVHEQSQDASK
;
A
#
# COMPACT_ATOMS: atom_id res chain seq x y z
N ALA A 1 10.53 24.54 -0.38
CA ALA A 1 11.28 24.12 0.83
C ALA A 1 10.39 24.35 2.03
N TYR A 2 10.44 23.48 3.06
CA TYR A 2 9.64 23.69 4.28
C TYR A 2 10.11 24.97 5.00
N PRO A 3 9.20 25.73 5.66
CA PRO A 3 9.55 26.93 6.42
C PRO A 3 10.71 26.66 7.40
N VAL A 4 11.63 27.62 7.53
CA VAL A 4 12.80 27.48 8.42
C VAL A 4 12.36 27.22 9.86
N ASP A 5 11.29 27.88 10.29
CA ASP A 5 10.73 27.74 11.65
C ASP A 5 10.15 26.33 11.92
N TYR A 6 9.74 25.61 10.89
CA TYR A 6 9.36 24.20 11.03
C TYR A 6 10.59 23.30 11.26
N GLN A 7 11.74 23.63 10.67
CA GLN A 7 12.95 22.81 10.75
C GLN A 7 13.66 22.94 12.12
N THR A 8 13.42 24.03 12.84
CA THR A 8 14.08 24.35 14.12
C THR A 8 13.36 23.78 15.34
N HIS A 9 12.10 23.33 15.22
CA HIS A 9 11.32 22.84 16.34
C HIS A 9 11.04 21.34 16.28
N LYS A 10 11.60 20.59 17.25
CA LYS A 10 11.38 19.14 17.41
C LYS A 10 10.06 18.87 18.13
N GLY A 11 8.98 18.58 17.39
CA GLY A 11 7.74 18.01 17.95
C GLY A 11 6.49 18.23 17.09
N GLU A 12 5.53 17.30 17.15
CA GLU A 12 4.21 17.38 16.46
C GLU A 12 3.47 18.70 16.72
N ALA A 13 3.66 19.28 17.91
CA ALA A 13 3.03 20.53 18.32
C ALA A 13 3.35 21.73 17.40
N ASN A 14 4.39 21.66 16.56
CA ASN A 14 4.76 22.74 15.65
C ASN A 14 4.19 22.59 14.23
N LEU A 15 3.87 21.36 13.78
CA LEU A 15 3.31 21.17 12.43
C LEU A 15 2.02 21.96 12.24
N ARG A 16 1.11 21.87 13.22
CA ARG A 16 -0.20 22.54 13.16
C ARG A 16 -0.13 24.06 13.25
N LEU A 17 1.01 24.63 13.68
CA LEU A 17 1.23 26.07 13.67
C LEU A 17 1.54 26.60 12.27
N TYR A 18 2.15 25.77 11.42
CA TYR A 18 2.66 26.19 10.11
C TYR A 18 1.97 25.50 8.93
N PHE A 19 1.24 24.41 9.16
CA PHE A 19 0.59 23.61 8.12
C PHE A 19 -0.86 23.31 8.49
N LYS A 20 -1.78 23.73 7.62
CA LYS A 20 -3.16 23.25 7.61
C LYS A 20 -3.21 21.95 6.80
N GLU A 21 -3.37 20.85 7.51
CA GLU A 21 -3.55 19.54 6.90
C GLU A 21 -4.94 19.44 6.24
N VAL A 22 -5.02 18.80 5.08
CA VAL A 22 -6.31 18.48 4.45
C VAL A 22 -7.02 17.34 5.19
N SER A 23 -8.35 17.39 5.25
CA SER A 23 -9.17 16.40 5.95
C SER A 23 -10.21 15.76 5.02
N PRO A 24 -10.39 14.42 5.05
CA PRO A 24 -11.44 13.75 4.28
C PRO A 24 -12.86 14.11 4.75
N THR A 25 -13.01 14.67 5.96
CA THR A 25 -14.32 15.11 6.48
C THR A 25 -14.72 16.51 6.01
N ASN A 26 -13.79 17.26 5.41
CA ASN A 26 -14.11 18.55 4.81
C ASN A 26 -14.53 18.30 3.35
N ILE A 27 -15.75 18.70 2.99
CA ILE A 27 -16.34 18.47 1.66
C ILE A 27 -15.46 19.11 0.57
N GLU A 28 -14.87 20.28 0.84
CA GLU A 28 -14.00 20.98 -0.11
C GLU A 28 -12.64 20.29 -0.31
N GLU A 29 -12.22 19.43 0.62
CA GLU A 29 -10.92 18.75 0.60
C GLU A 29 -11.06 17.23 0.34
N ALA A 30 -12.29 16.72 0.25
CA ALA A 30 -12.59 15.31 0.05
C ALA A 30 -12.03 14.76 -1.28
N GLU A 31 -11.80 15.63 -2.27
CA GLU A 31 -11.21 15.24 -3.55
C GLU A 31 -9.79 14.68 -3.42
N TYR A 32 -9.06 15.01 -2.34
CA TYR A 32 -7.71 14.52 -2.07
C TYR A 32 -7.67 13.07 -1.56
N PHE A 33 -8.83 12.48 -1.29
CA PHE A 33 -8.95 11.14 -0.72
C PHE A 33 -9.85 10.25 -1.56
N TRP A 34 -9.54 8.96 -1.57
CA TRP A 34 -10.46 7.93 -2.04
C TRP A 34 -11.66 7.85 -1.08
N PRO A 35 -12.83 7.37 -1.54
CA PRO A 35 -13.98 7.14 -0.67
C PRO A 35 -13.67 6.30 0.58
N SER A 36 -12.70 5.39 0.51
CA SER A 36 -12.21 4.59 1.65
C SER A 36 -11.21 5.32 2.57
N GLY A 37 -10.81 6.54 2.24
CA GLY A 37 -10.02 7.44 3.07
C GLY A 37 -8.51 7.43 2.82
N GLU A 38 -8.00 6.58 1.94
CA GLU A 38 -6.60 6.63 1.48
C GLU A 38 -6.36 7.88 0.63
N SER A 39 -5.16 8.43 0.72
CA SER A 39 -4.71 9.54 -0.13
C SER A 39 -4.75 9.21 -1.63
N LYS A 40 -5.22 10.16 -2.44
CA LYS A 40 -5.19 10.11 -3.92
C LYS A 40 -3.91 10.66 -4.52
N TYR A 41 -3.12 11.41 -3.76
CA TYR A 41 -1.94 12.13 -4.26
C TYR A 41 -0.69 11.82 -3.42
N SER A 42 0.48 11.99 -4.04
CA SER A 42 1.77 11.84 -3.41
C SER A 42 2.01 12.95 -2.38
N ASN A 43 2.96 12.71 -1.47
CA ASN A 43 3.31 13.57 -0.33
C ASN A 43 2.21 13.67 0.76
N GLN A 44 1.24 12.76 0.75
CA GLN A 44 0.20 12.65 1.77
C GLN A 44 0.38 11.46 2.71
N GLN A 45 1.56 10.81 2.69
CA GLN A 45 1.84 9.60 3.49
C GLN A 45 1.65 9.83 4.99
N TYR A 46 1.89 11.05 5.48
CA TYR A 46 1.63 11.40 6.87
C TYR A 46 0.13 11.37 7.22
N LEU A 47 -0.75 11.79 6.29
CA LEU A 47 -2.21 11.75 6.48
C LEU A 47 -2.69 10.30 6.56
N ASP A 48 -2.21 9.47 5.65
CA ASP A 48 -2.42 8.02 5.65
C ASP A 48 -1.90 7.35 6.94
N TRP A 49 -0.68 7.68 7.36
CA TRP A 49 -0.07 7.13 8.57
C TRP A 49 -0.86 7.51 9.83
N LYS A 50 -1.30 8.75 9.99
CA LYS A 50 -2.05 9.21 11.18
C LYS A 50 -3.30 8.38 11.47
N GLN A 51 -3.98 7.90 10.43
CA GLN A 51 -5.18 7.07 10.59
C GLN A 51 -4.88 5.57 10.79
N SER A 52 -3.62 5.16 10.72
CA SER A 52 -3.22 3.75 10.82
C SER A 52 -3.12 3.25 12.28
N GLU A 53 -3.19 1.93 12.46
CA GLU A 53 -2.90 1.29 13.75
C GLU A 53 -1.45 1.51 14.19
N HIS A 54 -0.51 1.65 13.23
CA HIS A 54 0.88 1.96 13.53
C HIS A 54 1.03 3.29 14.26
N ALA A 55 0.32 4.34 13.84
CA ALA A 55 0.33 5.62 14.54
C ALA A 55 -0.20 5.49 15.98
N LYS A 56 -1.28 4.72 16.18
CA LYS A 56 -1.89 4.50 17.51
C LYS A 56 -0.92 3.84 18.51
N VAL A 57 -0.03 2.97 18.03
CA VAL A 57 0.96 2.27 18.88
C VAL A 57 2.35 2.91 18.87
N GLY A 58 2.49 4.12 18.30
CA GLY A 58 3.74 4.87 18.32
C GLY A 58 4.81 4.41 17.31
N VAL A 59 4.45 3.59 16.31
CA VAL A 59 5.33 3.28 15.18
C VAL A 59 5.35 4.49 14.24
N VAL A 60 6.52 5.12 14.09
CA VAL A 60 6.70 6.35 13.31
C VAL A 60 7.43 6.09 11.99
N CYS A 61 7.51 7.11 11.12
CA CYS A 61 8.20 7.02 9.83
C CYS A 61 9.63 6.46 9.96
N ALA A 62 10.36 6.94 10.98
CA ALA A 62 11.72 6.52 11.27
C ALA A 62 11.82 5.10 11.83
N THR A 63 10.72 4.46 12.28
CA THR A 63 10.73 3.04 12.65
C THR A 63 10.97 2.18 11.41
N CYS A 64 10.39 2.57 10.27
CA CYS A 64 10.46 1.83 9.01
C CYS A 64 11.57 2.33 8.07
N HIS A 65 11.76 3.65 7.99
CA HIS A 65 12.71 4.28 7.08
C HIS A 65 14.03 4.64 7.77
N SER A 66 15.10 4.63 6.99
CA SER A 66 16.38 5.24 7.38
C SER A 66 16.85 6.17 6.29
N VAL A 67 17.10 7.42 6.68
CA VAL A 67 17.61 8.47 5.79
C VAL A 67 19.13 8.46 5.70
N HIS A 68 19.80 7.71 6.58
CA HIS A 68 21.24 7.53 6.61
C HIS A 68 21.57 6.03 6.70
N GLN A 69 21.80 5.39 5.55
CA GLN A 69 22.31 4.02 5.49
C GLN A 69 23.60 4.00 4.67
N SER A 70 24.59 3.25 5.15
CA SER A 70 25.79 2.98 4.37
C SER A 70 25.42 2.08 3.19
N ARG A 71 26.15 2.21 2.08
CA ARG A 71 26.02 1.31 0.92
C ARG A 71 26.14 -0.16 1.35
N THR A 72 27.09 -0.46 2.23
CA THR A 72 27.31 -1.80 2.79
C THR A 72 26.08 -2.33 3.54
N GLY A 73 25.41 -1.48 4.33
CA GLY A 73 24.19 -1.86 5.05
C GLY A 73 23.02 -2.15 4.13
N ILE A 74 22.91 -1.44 3.00
CA ILE A 74 21.88 -1.70 1.99
C ILE A 74 22.17 -3.03 1.27
N THR A 75 23.41 -3.22 0.79
CA THR A 75 23.79 -4.43 0.05
C THR A 75 23.77 -5.71 0.89
N ALA A 76 23.86 -5.61 2.22
CA ALA A 76 23.73 -6.77 3.10
C ALA A 76 22.29 -7.34 3.15
N ASN A 77 21.29 -6.56 2.73
CA ASN A 77 19.88 -6.90 2.89
C ASN A 77 19.16 -7.24 1.57
N VAL A 78 19.81 -7.05 0.42
CA VAL A 78 19.19 -7.14 -0.92
C VAL A 78 20.17 -7.74 -1.93
N ASP A 79 19.64 -8.47 -2.92
CA ASP A 79 20.43 -8.88 -4.08
C ASP A 79 20.72 -7.70 -5.04
N ALA A 80 21.66 -7.90 -5.97
CA ALA A 80 22.07 -6.87 -6.91
C ALA A 80 20.91 -6.37 -7.81
N SER A 81 19.97 -7.24 -8.19
CA SER A 81 18.81 -6.87 -9.00
C SER A 81 17.83 -5.94 -8.27
N ASN A 82 17.78 -6.02 -6.94
CA ASN A 82 16.88 -5.25 -6.09
C ASN A 82 17.52 -4.00 -5.46
N LEU A 83 18.82 -3.78 -5.70
CA LEU A 83 19.58 -2.69 -5.08
C LEU A 83 18.99 -1.30 -5.35
N LEU A 84 18.56 -1.03 -6.59
CA LEU A 84 17.96 0.27 -6.94
C LEU A 84 16.65 0.51 -6.17
N MET A 85 15.82 -0.53 -6.04
CA MET A 85 14.57 -0.44 -5.30
C MET A 85 14.81 -0.24 -3.80
N ALA A 86 15.78 -0.93 -3.23
CA ALA A 86 16.20 -0.75 -1.84
C ALA A 86 16.63 0.71 -1.56
N ILE A 87 17.50 1.26 -2.42
CA ILE A 87 17.98 2.64 -2.32
C ILE A 87 16.83 3.64 -2.43
N ARG A 88 15.89 3.44 -3.37
CA ARG A 88 14.76 4.34 -3.58
C ARG A 88 13.75 4.29 -2.43
N SER A 89 13.48 3.11 -1.88
CA SER A 89 12.52 2.94 -0.79
C SER A 89 13.02 3.53 0.54
N LYS A 90 14.34 3.60 0.75
CA LYS A 90 14.98 4.06 2.00
C LYS A 90 14.43 3.36 3.24
N THR A 91 14.03 2.10 3.08
CA THR A 91 13.53 1.25 4.17
C THR A 91 14.70 0.61 4.90
N ARG A 92 14.55 0.40 6.21
CA ARG A 92 15.60 -0.22 7.04
C ARG A 92 15.90 -1.66 6.65
N LEU A 93 14.84 -2.39 6.29
CA LEU A 93 14.87 -3.76 5.79
C LEU A 93 14.09 -3.82 4.48
N PHE A 94 14.48 -4.72 3.59
CA PHE A 94 13.90 -4.81 2.27
C PHE A 94 12.62 -5.64 2.24
N GLU A 95 11.60 -5.10 1.57
CA GLU A 95 10.26 -5.68 1.38
C GLU A 95 9.70 -6.30 2.68
N ASP A 96 9.27 -7.56 2.62
CA ASP A 96 8.57 -8.22 3.72
C ASP A 96 9.39 -8.36 4.99
N ARG A 97 10.72 -8.33 4.91
CA ARG A 97 11.58 -8.38 6.10
C ARG A 97 11.29 -7.21 7.02
N LEU A 98 10.90 -6.06 6.46
CA LEU A 98 10.48 -4.91 7.24
C LEU A 98 9.24 -5.22 8.07
N CYS A 99 8.17 -5.68 7.41
CA CYS A 99 6.90 -5.97 8.06
C CYS A 99 7.06 -7.14 9.06
N LYS A 100 7.74 -8.21 8.66
CA LYS A 100 7.97 -9.43 9.45
C LYS A 100 8.91 -9.23 10.63
N SER A 101 9.62 -8.09 10.72
CA SER A 101 10.40 -7.75 11.92
C SER A 101 9.53 -7.55 13.17
N CYS A 102 8.27 -7.19 12.98
CA CYS A 102 7.27 -7.08 14.05
C CYS A 102 6.09 -8.04 13.84
N HIS A 103 5.64 -8.23 12.60
CA HIS A 103 4.50 -9.08 12.27
C HIS A 103 4.92 -10.52 12.02
N THR A 104 4.93 -11.34 13.08
CA THR A 104 5.18 -12.76 12.98
C THR A 104 3.91 -13.50 12.55
N THR A 105 3.83 -13.87 11.27
CA THR A 105 2.72 -14.71 10.79
C THR A 105 2.88 -16.12 11.34
N VAL A 106 2.09 -16.47 12.36
CA VAL A 106 2.16 -17.79 13.00
C VAL A 106 1.57 -18.90 12.11
N GLN A 107 0.64 -18.58 11.21
CA GLN A 107 0.10 -19.50 10.21
C GLN A 107 -0.34 -18.73 8.95
N TYR A 108 0.17 -19.13 7.78
CA TYR A 108 -0.32 -18.62 6.50
C TYR A 108 -1.66 -19.30 6.18
N ARG A 109 -2.75 -18.53 6.25
CA ARG A 109 -4.10 -18.98 5.89
C ARG A 109 -4.68 -18.10 4.78
N SER A 110 -5.51 -18.71 3.96
CA SER A 110 -6.41 -18.07 2.99
C SER A 110 -5.66 -17.09 2.08
N VAL A 111 -5.92 -15.79 2.25
CA VAL A 111 -5.44 -14.74 1.36
C VAL A 111 -3.92 -14.57 1.35
N HIS A 112 -3.24 -14.97 2.42
CA HIS A 112 -1.78 -14.93 2.51
C HIS A 112 -1.10 -16.11 1.78
N ARG A 113 -1.88 -17.01 1.16
CA ARG A 113 -1.41 -18.10 0.29
C ARG A 113 -1.72 -17.86 -1.19
N ILE A 114 -2.38 -16.74 -1.54
CA ILE A 114 -2.87 -16.46 -2.90
C ILE A 114 -1.74 -16.42 -3.93
N HIS A 115 -0.55 -15.94 -3.54
CA HIS A 115 0.61 -15.87 -4.41
C HIS A 115 1.81 -16.56 -3.77
N THR A 116 2.67 -17.18 -4.59
CA THR A 116 3.95 -17.77 -4.15
C THR A 116 4.92 -16.72 -3.58
N PHE A 117 4.70 -15.45 -3.90
CA PHE A 117 5.36 -14.27 -3.36
C PHE A 117 4.40 -13.55 -2.40
N GLY A 118 4.33 -14.01 -1.16
CA GLY A 118 3.46 -13.46 -0.11
C GLY A 118 3.90 -12.08 0.40
N SER A 119 3.86 -11.06 -0.47
CA SER A 119 4.36 -9.73 -0.15
C SER A 119 3.39 -8.91 0.69
N CYS A 120 3.85 -8.48 1.87
CA CYS A 120 3.09 -7.63 2.80
C CYS A 120 2.78 -6.26 2.15
N VAL A 121 3.80 -5.64 1.56
CA VAL A 121 3.71 -4.28 0.99
C VAL A 121 2.76 -4.25 -0.21
N ARG A 122 2.76 -5.28 -1.06
CA ARG A 122 1.91 -5.29 -2.26
C ARG A 122 0.41 -5.29 -1.95
N CYS A 123 0.01 -5.97 -0.88
CA CYS A 123 -1.41 -6.08 -0.50
C CYS A 123 -1.84 -5.00 0.50
N HIS A 124 -0.96 -4.65 1.45
CA HIS A 124 -1.29 -3.72 2.54
C HIS A 124 -0.86 -2.28 2.27
N MET A 125 -0.02 -2.06 1.27
CA MET A 125 0.37 -0.72 0.83
C MET A 125 0.22 -0.64 -0.69
N PRO A 126 -0.98 -0.88 -1.27
CA PRO A 126 -1.14 -0.85 -2.72
C PRO A 126 -0.82 0.53 -3.30
N ARG A 127 -0.45 0.57 -4.58
CA ARG A 127 -0.15 1.83 -5.28
C ARG A 127 -1.46 2.48 -5.72
N VAL A 128 -1.88 3.47 -4.97
CA VAL A 128 -3.20 4.11 -5.13
C VAL A 128 -3.15 5.63 -5.16
N ALA A 129 -2.00 6.22 -4.85
CA ALA A 129 -1.79 7.66 -4.87
C ALA A 129 -1.00 8.08 -6.13
N SER A 130 -1.22 9.30 -6.61
CA SER A 130 -0.68 9.85 -7.86
C SER A 130 0.54 10.76 -7.66
N ILE A 131 1.46 10.79 -8.63
CA ILE A 131 2.31 11.98 -8.88
C ILE A 131 1.79 12.62 -10.16
N GLY A 132 0.66 13.33 -10.09
CA GLY A 132 0.01 13.95 -11.26
C GLY A 132 -1.10 13.12 -11.91
N GLU A 133 -1.01 11.78 -11.94
CA GLU A 133 -2.09 10.84 -12.28
C GLU A 133 -2.08 9.59 -11.37
N ALA A 134 -3.24 9.01 -11.04
CA ALA A 134 -3.41 7.94 -10.04
C ALA A 134 -2.52 6.71 -10.30
N GLY A 135 -1.70 6.29 -9.31
CA GLY A 135 -1.07 4.95 -9.31
C GLY A 135 0.43 4.80 -9.02
N ASP A 136 1.15 5.86 -8.63
CA ASP A 136 2.62 5.82 -8.45
C ASP A 136 3.11 5.73 -6.99
N ALA A 137 2.27 6.08 -6.03
CA ALA A 137 2.61 6.11 -4.61
C ALA A 137 1.83 5.05 -3.80
N HIS A 138 2.58 4.34 -2.95
CA HIS A 138 2.05 3.35 -2.02
C HIS A 138 1.23 4.02 -0.90
N SER A 139 0.03 3.51 -0.61
CA SER A 139 -0.73 3.97 0.57
C SER A 139 0.03 3.63 1.86
N HIS A 140 -0.02 4.53 2.83
CA HIS A 140 0.54 4.36 4.16
C HIS A 140 -0.54 4.16 5.24
N THR A 141 -1.76 3.78 4.84
CA THR A 141 -2.79 3.34 5.79
C THR A 141 -2.50 1.93 6.33
N PHE A 142 -1.71 1.14 5.60
CA PHE A 142 -1.38 -0.27 5.85
C PHE A 142 -2.60 -1.21 5.81
N ARG A 143 -3.76 -0.71 5.37
CA ARG A 143 -5.00 -1.48 5.30
C ARG A 143 -5.08 -2.24 3.98
N PHE A 144 -5.65 -3.44 4.05
CA PHE A 144 -6.01 -4.16 2.83
C PHE A 144 -7.18 -3.44 2.15
N MET A 145 -6.97 -2.95 0.94
CA MET A 145 -8.01 -2.29 0.15
C MET A 145 -8.80 -3.36 -0.61
N PHE A 146 -10.01 -3.64 -0.12
CA PHE A 146 -10.90 -4.69 -0.63
C PHE A 146 -11.44 -4.38 -2.04
N PRO A 147 -11.40 -5.32 -3.01
CA PRO A 147 -12.01 -5.12 -4.33
C PRO A 147 -13.53 -4.87 -4.27
N GLU A 148 -14.20 -5.30 -3.20
CA GLU A 148 -15.61 -5.02 -2.94
C GLU A 148 -15.89 -3.51 -2.84
N ALA A 149 -14.93 -2.73 -2.31
CA ALA A 149 -15.06 -1.28 -2.22
C ALA A 149 -15.02 -0.63 -3.62
N THR A 150 -14.18 -1.14 -4.51
CA THR A 150 -14.14 -0.74 -5.93
C THR A 150 -15.47 -1.03 -6.63
N LEU A 151 -16.02 -2.23 -6.42
CA LEU A 151 -17.29 -2.62 -7.03
C LEU A 151 -18.43 -1.71 -6.57
N LYS A 152 -18.51 -1.42 -5.26
CA LYS A 152 -19.52 -0.51 -4.68
C LYS A 152 -19.35 0.93 -5.15
N ALA A 153 -18.12 1.40 -5.34
CA ALA A 153 -17.83 2.75 -5.82
C ALA A 153 -18.11 2.93 -7.32
N GLY A 154 -18.35 1.84 -8.06
CA GLY A 154 -18.67 1.88 -9.49
C GLY A 154 -17.46 1.83 -10.41
N GLY A 155 -16.26 1.47 -9.92
CA GLY A 155 -15.08 1.32 -10.78
C GLY A 155 -13.74 1.65 -10.12
N LEU A 156 -12.66 1.22 -10.78
CA LEU A 156 -11.27 1.47 -10.34
C LEU A 156 -10.90 2.96 -10.35
N ASP A 157 -11.52 3.75 -11.23
CA ASP A 157 -11.36 5.22 -11.29
C ASP A 157 -11.98 5.92 -10.08
N LYS A 158 -12.96 5.29 -9.42
CA LYS A 158 -13.62 5.81 -8.22
C LYS A 158 -12.97 5.34 -6.94
N GLN A 159 -12.43 4.11 -6.94
CA GLN A 159 -11.82 3.50 -5.78
C GLN A 159 -10.87 2.37 -6.23
N PRO A 160 -9.54 2.52 -6.10
CA PRO A 160 -8.61 1.45 -6.37
C PRO A 160 -8.66 0.39 -5.26
N ASN A 161 -8.05 -0.78 -5.53
CA ASN A 161 -7.92 -1.86 -4.56
C ASN A 161 -6.59 -2.62 -4.70
N ALA A 162 -6.30 -3.47 -3.72
CA ALA A 162 -5.05 -4.20 -3.63
C ALA A 162 -4.88 -5.27 -4.73
N CYS A 163 -5.96 -5.94 -5.12
CA CYS A 163 -5.90 -7.02 -6.12
C CYS A 163 -5.60 -6.46 -7.51
N ASN A 164 -6.36 -5.44 -7.93
CA ASN A 164 -6.23 -4.81 -9.24
C ASN A 164 -4.97 -3.94 -9.39
N SER A 165 -4.19 -3.72 -8.31
CA SER A 165 -2.84 -3.14 -8.43
C SER A 165 -1.90 -4.02 -9.26
N CYS A 166 -2.08 -5.35 -9.22
CA CYS A 166 -1.38 -6.28 -10.10
C CYS A 166 -2.31 -6.76 -11.23
N HIS A 167 -3.58 -7.02 -10.92
CA HIS A 167 -4.59 -7.51 -11.85
C HIS A 167 -5.32 -6.37 -12.57
N HIS A 168 -4.60 -5.55 -13.32
CA HIS A 168 -5.14 -4.35 -13.99
C HIS A 168 -5.56 -4.60 -15.46
N HIS A 169 -5.40 -5.84 -15.95
CA HIS A 169 -5.70 -6.21 -17.34
C HIS A 169 -7.20 -6.46 -17.55
N LYS A 170 -7.67 -6.33 -18.81
CA LYS A 170 -9.09 -6.47 -19.17
C LYS A 170 -9.73 -7.81 -18.76
N ASN A 171 -8.95 -8.87 -18.67
CA ASN A 171 -9.38 -10.21 -18.27
C ASN A 171 -9.40 -10.41 -16.74
N SER A 172 -9.13 -9.36 -15.96
CA SER A 172 -9.17 -9.40 -14.49
C SER A 172 -10.18 -8.38 -13.94
N PRO A 173 -11.48 -8.54 -14.23
CA PRO A 173 -12.49 -7.59 -13.77
C PRO A 173 -12.66 -7.64 -12.25
N VAL A 174 -13.15 -6.54 -11.68
CA VAL A 174 -13.24 -6.32 -10.23
C VAL A 174 -14.16 -7.34 -9.56
N ASP A 175 -15.28 -7.69 -10.19
CA ASP A 175 -16.23 -8.71 -9.73
C ASP A 175 -15.57 -10.10 -9.60
N ALA A 176 -14.69 -10.46 -10.54
CA ALA A 176 -13.91 -11.70 -10.45
C ALA A 176 -12.92 -11.67 -9.27
N MET A 177 -12.30 -10.51 -8.97
CA MET A 177 -11.46 -10.35 -7.78
C MET A 177 -12.27 -10.51 -6.48
N VAL A 178 -13.47 -9.92 -6.44
CA VAL A 178 -14.40 -10.08 -5.31
C VAL A 178 -14.78 -11.56 -5.14
N GLY A 179 -15.21 -12.23 -6.20
CA GLY A 179 -15.59 -13.64 -6.16
C GLY A 179 -14.45 -14.55 -5.71
N PHE A 180 -13.23 -14.29 -6.19
CA PHE A 180 -12.04 -15.03 -5.77
C PHE A 180 -11.75 -14.81 -4.29
N LEU A 181 -11.76 -13.57 -3.82
CA LEU A 181 -11.49 -13.24 -2.43
C LEU A 181 -12.51 -13.88 -1.47
N GLU A 182 -13.79 -13.84 -1.81
CA GLU A 182 -14.85 -14.51 -1.05
C GLU A 182 -14.66 -16.04 -1.01
N ALA A 183 -14.32 -16.65 -2.15
CA ALA A 183 -14.03 -18.07 -2.22
C ALA A 183 -12.79 -18.45 -1.39
N ALA A 184 -11.74 -17.62 -1.37
CA ALA A 184 -10.55 -17.80 -0.55
C ALA A 184 -10.85 -17.71 0.95
N LYS A 185 -11.71 -16.77 1.37
CA LYS A 185 -12.18 -16.65 2.76
C LYS A 185 -12.98 -17.89 3.20
N LYS A 186 -13.85 -18.42 2.33
CA LYS A 186 -14.75 -19.54 2.66
C LYS A 186 -14.06 -20.91 2.64
N ASN A 187 -13.18 -21.15 1.66
CA ASN A 187 -12.70 -22.50 1.35
C ASN A 187 -11.17 -22.68 1.47
N ASP A 188 -10.43 -21.68 1.97
CA ASP A 188 -8.96 -21.71 2.08
C ASP A 188 -8.26 -22.10 0.77
N MET A 189 -8.28 -21.19 -0.22
CA MET A 189 -7.75 -21.32 -1.60
C MET A 189 -8.62 -22.19 -2.55
N PRO A 190 -9.57 -21.60 -3.29
CA PRO A 190 -10.37 -22.34 -4.26
C PRO A 190 -9.53 -22.86 -5.45
N LYS A 191 -10.04 -23.90 -6.13
CA LYS A 191 -9.56 -24.34 -7.47
C LYS A 191 -9.50 -23.14 -8.45
N PRO A 192 -8.74 -23.23 -9.57
CA PRO A 192 -8.52 -22.07 -10.46
C PRO A 192 -9.83 -21.35 -10.78
N PHE A 193 -9.90 -20.09 -10.34
CA PHE A 193 -11.00 -19.19 -10.68
C PHE A 193 -10.76 -18.64 -12.09
N LEU A 194 -11.79 -18.11 -12.76
CA LEU A 194 -11.72 -17.59 -14.14
C LEU A 194 -10.46 -16.74 -14.47
N VAL A 195 -9.94 -16.00 -13.49
CA VAL A 195 -8.72 -15.17 -13.62
C VAL A 195 -7.40 -15.96 -13.71
N HIS A 196 -7.43 -17.25 -13.37
CA HIS A 196 -6.33 -18.21 -13.42
C HIS A 196 -6.59 -19.34 -14.44
N GLU A 197 -7.74 -19.34 -15.10
CA GLU A 197 -7.95 -20.17 -16.29
C GLU A 197 -7.18 -19.50 -17.44
N GLN A 198 -5.99 -20.02 -17.75
CA GLN A 198 -5.36 -19.69 -19.02
C GLN A 198 -6.33 -20.10 -20.12
N SER A 199 -6.73 -19.15 -20.97
CA SER A 199 -7.45 -19.47 -22.20
C SER A 199 -6.61 -20.50 -22.96
N GLN A 200 -7.14 -21.70 -23.19
CA GLN A 200 -6.45 -22.73 -23.95
C GLN A 200 -6.23 -22.36 -25.43
N ASP A 201 -6.61 -21.15 -25.86
CA ASP A 201 -6.55 -20.68 -27.24
C ASP A 201 -5.38 -19.72 -27.55
N ALA A 202 -4.41 -19.51 -26.65
CA ALA A 202 -3.22 -18.72 -26.95
C ALA A 202 -2.05 -19.52 -27.57
N SER A 203 -2.30 -20.77 -27.98
CA SER A 203 -1.34 -21.60 -28.70
C SER A 203 -1.95 -22.16 -29.99
N LYS A 204 -2.26 -21.28 -30.95
CA LYS A 204 -2.31 -21.57 -32.39
C LYS A 204 -1.83 -20.37 -33.17
#